data_AF-A0AAN4Z377-F1
#
_entry.id   AF-A0AAN4Z377-F1
#
_cell.length_a   1.000
_cell.length_b   1.000
_cell.length_c   1.000
_cell.angle_alpha   90.00
_cell.angle_beta   90.00
_cell.angle_gamma   90.00
#
_symmetry.space_group_name_H-M   'P 1'
#
loop_
_entity.id
_entity.type
_entity.pdbx_description
1 polymer ?
#
loop_
_entity_poly.entity_id
_entity_poly.type
_entity_poly.pdbx_seq_one_letter_code
_entity_poly.pdbx_strand_id
1 'polypeptide(L)'
;AMARTKQTARKSVREAETRQEQQLATKLQTKRDKHRSMAAMGKTQENQKIKHKAPMKRGAGVLKEIRRHQRSTSLLIPKMPFRRIVRQIMQQIIFQYNKTEDPLRIQSMAVDALQEAAEAYLVCLFDDANMAAIHARRVTIMPKDLDLVRRIRRE
;
A
#
# COMPACT_ATOMS: atom_id res chain seq x y z
N ALA A 1 -0.81 52.49 86.77
CA ALA A 1 -0.79 53.55 85.76
C ALA A 1 -0.17 53.02 84.47
N MET A 2 -0.79 53.34 83.32
CA MET A 2 -0.32 53.41 81.92
C MET A 2 0.98 52.65 81.52
N ALA A 3 1.14 51.99 80.36
CA ALA A 3 0.53 52.22 79.05
C ALA A 3 0.65 50.99 78.12
N ARG A 4 -0.51 50.64 77.55
CA ARG A 4 -0.83 50.32 76.14
C ARG A 4 0.30 49.89 75.16
N THR A 5 0.05 48.71 74.62
CA THR A 5 0.65 47.96 73.52
C THR A 5 0.81 48.68 72.17
N LYS A 6 1.86 48.30 71.43
CA LYS A 6 1.89 48.32 69.95
C LYS A 6 2.62 47.06 69.45
N GLN A 7 1.85 46.06 69.02
CA GLN A 7 2.38 44.91 68.27
C GLN A 7 2.69 45.35 66.84
N THR A 8 3.92 45.12 66.39
CA THR A 8 4.31 45.24 64.97
C THR A 8 4.25 43.86 64.32
N ALA A 9 3.55 43.76 63.19
CA ALA A 9 3.31 42.51 62.47
C ALA A 9 4.59 42.02 61.76
N ARG A 10 5.35 41.10 62.37
CA ARG A 10 6.42 40.32 61.70
C ARG A 10 5.87 39.01 61.09
N LYS A 11 4.80 39.08 60.30
CA LYS A 11 4.11 37.87 59.78
C LYS A 11 4.26 37.63 58.27
N SER A 12 4.80 38.55 57.48
CA SER A 12 4.76 38.45 56.01
C SER A 12 5.98 37.82 55.32
N VAL A 13 7.16 37.75 55.96
CA VAL A 13 8.38 37.24 55.30
C VAL A 13 8.52 35.71 55.42
N ARG A 14 8.29 35.16 56.62
CA ARG A 14 8.35 33.70 56.85
C ARG A 14 7.26 32.91 56.10
N GLU A 15 6.09 33.52 55.89
CA GLU A 15 4.99 32.92 55.12
C GLU A 15 5.29 32.88 53.61
N ALA A 16 6.12 33.80 53.10
CA ALA A 16 6.54 33.81 51.69
C ALA A 16 7.63 32.78 51.40
N GLU A 17 8.62 32.64 52.30
CA GLU A 17 9.68 31.64 52.20
C GLU A 17 9.12 30.21 52.31
N THR A 18 8.22 29.96 53.26
CA THR A 18 7.55 28.65 53.40
C THR A 18 6.66 28.31 52.19
N ARG A 19 6.00 29.30 51.57
CA ARG A 19 5.26 29.08 50.31
C ARG A 19 6.19 28.79 49.13
N GLN A 20 7.35 29.44 49.05
CA GLN A 20 8.33 29.17 47.99
C GLN A 20 8.99 27.78 48.16
N GLU A 21 9.32 27.37 49.38
CA GLU A 21 9.82 26.02 49.67
C GLU A 21 8.78 24.93 49.40
N GLN A 22 7.51 25.16 49.75
CA GLN A 22 6.41 24.24 49.42
C GLN A 22 6.18 24.14 47.90
N GLN A 23 6.33 25.24 47.15
CA GLN A 23 6.26 25.25 45.68
C GLN A 23 7.46 24.58 45.00
N LEU A 24 8.66 24.69 45.58
CA LEU A 24 9.87 23.99 45.10
C LEU A 24 9.80 22.48 45.41
N ALA A 25 9.31 22.09 46.59
CA ALA A 25 9.10 20.70 46.98
C ALA A 25 8.05 19.99 46.12
N THR A 26 6.94 20.66 45.79
CA THR A 26 5.92 20.13 44.86
C THR A 26 6.43 20.03 43.42
N LYS A 27 7.29 20.96 42.96
CA LYS A 27 7.97 20.84 41.65
C LYS A 27 9.00 19.71 41.59
N LEU A 28 9.70 19.42 42.70
CA LEU A 28 10.63 18.29 42.80
C LEU A 28 9.90 16.94 42.89
N GLN A 29 8.78 16.87 43.60
CA GLN A 29 7.93 15.67 43.65
C GLN A 29 7.30 15.37 42.28
N THR A 30 6.73 16.36 41.59
CA THR A 30 6.17 16.17 40.24
C THR A 30 7.20 15.76 39.18
N LYS A 31 8.46 16.22 39.29
CA LYS A 31 9.57 15.72 38.44
C LYS A 31 9.95 14.28 38.76
N ARG A 32 9.99 13.90 40.04
CA ARG A 32 10.26 12.51 40.46
C ARG A 32 9.12 11.57 40.05
N ASP A 33 7.87 12.01 40.16
CA ASP A 33 6.70 11.23 39.74
C ASP A 33 6.58 11.13 38.21
N LYS A 34 6.97 12.17 37.45
CA LYS A 34 7.11 12.06 35.98
C LYS A 34 8.23 11.11 35.56
N HIS A 35 9.39 11.13 36.22
CA HIS A 35 10.44 10.15 35.96
C HIS A 35 10.07 8.74 36.42
N ARG A 36 9.29 8.60 37.50
CA ARG A 36 8.79 7.32 38.01
C ARG A 36 7.67 6.76 37.15
N SER A 37 6.78 7.60 36.59
CA SER A 37 5.76 7.18 35.63
C SER A 37 6.37 6.82 34.27
N MET A 38 7.40 7.54 33.81
CA MET A 38 8.20 7.14 32.64
C MET A 38 8.98 5.83 32.88
N ALA A 39 9.50 5.59 34.10
CA ALA A 39 10.18 4.35 34.46
C ALA A 39 9.21 3.16 34.67
N ALA A 40 7.97 3.42 35.09
CA ALA A 40 6.91 2.42 35.21
C ALA A 40 6.25 2.07 33.86
N MET A 41 6.21 3.02 32.91
CA MET A 41 5.79 2.78 31.52
C MET A 41 6.86 2.04 30.68
N GLY A 42 8.06 1.84 31.24
CA GLY A 42 9.20 1.19 30.58
C GLY A 42 9.26 -0.33 30.72
N LYS A 43 8.26 -0.99 31.31
CA LYS A 43 8.22 -2.46 31.48
C LYS A 43 6.92 -3.11 31.03
N THR A 44 6.52 -2.79 29.81
CA THR A 44 5.85 -3.74 28.92
C THR A 44 6.55 -3.68 27.58
N GLN A 45 7.85 -3.99 27.59
CA GLN A 45 8.43 -4.68 26.44
C GLN A 45 7.83 -6.08 26.43
N GLU A 46 6.53 -6.16 26.08
CA GLU A 46 6.05 -7.33 25.39
C GLU A 46 7.01 -7.48 24.22
N ASN A 47 7.81 -8.54 24.26
CA ASN A 47 8.61 -8.99 23.15
C ASN A 47 7.67 -9.05 21.95
N GLN A 48 7.59 -7.95 21.20
CA GLN A 48 7.24 -7.97 19.80
C GLN A 48 8.41 -8.69 19.16
N LYS A 49 8.45 -10.02 19.34
CA LYS A 49 8.97 -10.93 18.34
C LYS A 49 8.37 -10.37 17.08
N ILE A 50 9.19 -9.71 16.27
CA ILE A 50 8.93 -9.55 14.86
C ILE A 50 8.64 -10.97 14.45
N LYS A 51 7.34 -11.32 14.35
CA LYS A 51 6.92 -12.63 13.90
C LYS A 51 7.41 -12.62 12.47
N HIS A 52 8.62 -13.15 12.26
CA HIS A 52 9.13 -13.41 10.93
C HIS A 52 8.01 -14.21 10.28
N LYS A 53 7.28 -13.55 9.37
CA LYS A 53 6.16 -14.18 8.69
C LYS A 53 6.75 -15.45 8.11
N ALA A 54 6.22 -16.59 8.53
CA ALA A 54 6.72 -17.87 8.07
C ALA A 54 6.82 -17.81 6.54
N PRO A 55 7.95 -18.26 5.96
CA PRO A 55 8.17 -18.14 4.53
C PRO A 55 6.97 -18.73 3.79
N MET A 56 6.42 -17.94 2.88
CA MET A 56 5.26 -18.32 2.09
C MET A 56 5.58 -19.66 1.40
N LYS A 57 4.75 -20.69 1.62
CA LYS A 57 4.94 -21.99 0.94
C LYS A 57 5.03 -21.74 -0.57
N ARG A 58 5.92 -22.47 -1.26
CA ARG A 58 6.06 -22.37 -2.73
C ARG A 58 4.67 -22.52 -3.38
N GLY A 59 4.32 -21.58 -4.26
CA GLY A 59 2.99 -21.52 -4.93
C GLY A 59 1.89 -20.80 -4.15
N ALA A 60 2.00 -20.61 -2.82
CA ALA A 60 0.96 -19.92 -2.06
C ALA A 60 0.90 -18.41 -2.39
N GLY A 61 2.03 -17.81 -2.77
CA GLY A 61 2.08 -16.44 -3.33
C GLY A 61 1.26 -16.32 -4.61
N VAL A 62 1.46 -17.24 -5.55
CA VAL A 62 0.76 -17.28 -6.85
C VAL A 62 -0.75 -17.46 -6.66
N LEU A 63 -1.19 -18.38 -5.79
CA LEU A 63 -2.61 -18.57 -5.51
C LEU A 63 -3.26 -17.31 -4.89
N LYS A 64 -2.50 -16.55 -4.09
CA LYS A 64 -2.98 -15.28 -3.54
C LYS A 64 -3.13 -14.22 -4.64
N GLU A 65 -2.21 -14.17 -5.60
CA GLU A 65 -2.28 -13.27 -6.75
C GLU A 65 -3.44 -13.60 -7.68
N ILE A 66 -3.65 -14.88 -8.00
CA ILE A 66 -4.80 -15.35 -8.79
C ILE A 66 -6.11 -14.89 -8.14
N ARG A 67 -6.30 -15.15 -6.85
CA ARG A 67 -7.51 -14.73 -6.12
C ARG A 67 -7.67 -13.21 -6.05
N ARG A 68 -6.56 -12.47 -5.95
CA ARG A 68 -6.58 -11.00 -5.98
C ARG A 68 -7.10 -10.51 -7.33
N HIS A 69 -6.52 -11.00 -8.43
CA HIS A 69 -6.86 -10.57 -9.78
C HIS A 69 -8.25 -11.00 -10.21
N GLN A 70 -8.72 -12.19 -9.81
CA GLN A 70 -10.08 -12.65 -10.09
C GLN A 70 -11.17 -11.85 -9.36
N ARG A 71 -10.84 -11.16 -8.27
CA ARG A 71 -11.81 -10.31 -7.53
C ARG A 71 -11.86 -8.88 -8.05
N SER A 72 -10.82 -8.43 -8.73
CA SER A 72 -10.68 -7.07 -9.23
C SER A 72 -10.95 -7.01 -10.73
N THR A 73 -11.46 -5.88 -11.22
CA THR A 73 -11.65 -5.63 -12.67
C THR A 73 -10.66 -4.59 -13.22
N SER A 74 -9.61 -4.27 -12.47
CA SER A 74 -8.59 -3.31 -12.90
C SER A 74 -7.74 -3.86 -14.03
N LEU A 75 -7.49 -3.04 -15.05
CA LEU A 75 -6.54 -3.34 -16.14
C LEU A 75 -5.13 -3.62 -15.58
N LEU A 76 -4.48 -4.64 -16.13
CA LEU A 76 -3.17 -5.13 -15.69
C LEU A 76 -2.03 -4.61 -16.56
N ILE A 77 -2.30 -4.31 -17.83
CA ILE A 77 -1.28 -3.78 -18.74
C ILE A 77 -1.11 -2.27 -18.46
N PRO A 78 0.13 -1.78 -18.29
CA PRO A 78 0.34 -0.34 -18.12
C PRO A 78 -0.14 0.45 -19.34
N LYS A 79 -0.98 1.48 -19.11
CA LYS A 79 -1.65 2.26 -20.17
C LYS A 79 -0.69 2.90 -21.17
N MET A 80 0.46 3.42 -20.72
CA MET A 80 1.40 4.15 -21.60
C MET A 80 2.11 3.23 -22.61
N PRO A 81 2.69 2.08 -22.20
CA PRO A 81 3.16 1.05 -23.13
C PRO A 81 2.08 0.57 -24.11
N PHE A 82 0.87 0.27 -23.62
CA PHE A 82 -0.22 -0.18 -24.49
C PHE A 82 -0.55 0.84 -25.57
N ARG A 83 -0.70 2.12 -25.19
CA ARG A 83 -0.93 3.22 -26.12
C ARG A 83 0.18 3.38 -27.17
N ARG A 84 1.46 3.14 -26.80
CA ARG A 84 2.59 3.18 -27.73
C ARG A 84 2.49 2.07 -28.77
N ILE A 85 2.15 0.86 -28.35
CA ILE A 85 1.97 -0.30 -29.24
C ILE A 85 0.80 -0.06 -30.20
N VAL A 86 -0.34 0.43 -29.71
CA VAL A 86 -1.49 0.78 -30.55
C VAL A 86 -1.09 1.78 -31.63
N ARG A 87 -0.37 2.85 -31.27
CA ARG A 87 0.13 3.84 -32.24
C ARG A 87 1.09 3.23 -33.25
N GLN A 88 2.01 2.38 -32.82
CA GLN A 88 2.96 1.71 -33.71
C GLN A 88 2.23 0.85 -34.74
N ILE A 89 1.26 0.03 -34.31
CA ILE A 89 0.47 -0.83 -35.20
C ILE A 89 -0.35 0.03 -36.18
N MET A 90 -1.00 1.08 -35.68
CA MET A 90 -1.76 1.99 -36.55
C MET A 90 -0.87 2.63 -37.61
N GLN A 91 0.31 3.12 -37.25
CA GLN A 91 1.26 3.69 -38.20
C GLN A 91 1.72 2.66 -39.25
N GLN A 92 1.96 1.41 -38.84
CA GLN A 92 2.31 0.33 -39.78
C GLN A 92 1.18 0.08 -40.79
N ILE A 93 -0.07 0.01 -40.32
CA ILE A 93 -1.24 -0.18 -41.21
C ILE A 93 -1.41 1.02 -42.14
N ILE A 94 -1.33 2.24 -41.64
CA ILE A 94 -1.51 3.45 -42.47
C ILE A 94 -0.43 3.53 -43.54
N PHE A 95 0.84 3.33 -43.18
CA PHE A 95 1.95 3.31 -44.14
C PHE A 95 1.72 2.29 -45.28
N GLN A 96 1.07 1.17 -44.96
CA GLN A 96 0.73 0.14 -45.96
C GLN A 96 -0.40 0.54 -46.91
N TYR A 97 -1.44 1.25 -46.45
CA TYR A 97 -2.67 1.48 -47.23
C TYR A 97 -2.86 2.93 -47.72
N ASN A 98 -2.43 3.94 -46.96
CA ASN A 98 -2.63 5.35 -47.26
C ASN A 98 -1.30 6.10 -47.08
N LYS A 99 -0.66 6.45 -48.20
CA LYS A 99 0.63 7.18 -48.29
C LYS A 99 0.60 8.62 -47.75
N THR A 100 -0.45 9.03 -47.04
CA THR A 100 -0.60 10.35 -46.46
C THR A 100 0.20 10.46 -45.15
N GLU A 101 1.00 11.52 -45.02
CA GLU A 101 1.96 11.69 -43.91
C GLU A 101 1.34 12.19 -42.59
N ASP A 102 0.03 12.48 -42.57
CA ASP A 102 -0.60 13.07 -41.38
C ASP A 102 -0.75 12.05 -40.24
N PRO A 103 -0.29 12.40 -39.02
CA PRO A 103 -0.37 11.49 -37.88
C PRO A 103 -1.82 11.30 -37.44
N LEU A 104 -2.32 10.05 -37.47
CA LEU A 104 -3.66 9.73 -37.01
C LEU A 104 -3.86 10.12 -35.53
N ARG A 105 -4.95 10.84 -35.26
CA ARG A 105 -5.39 11.19 -33.91
C ARG A 105 -6.28 10.07 -33.40
N ILE A 106 -5.98 9.58 -32.19
CA ILE A 106 -6.74 8.52 -31.53
C ILE A 106 -7.45 9.14 -30.34
N GLN A 107 -8.76 8.94 -30.25
CA GLN A 107 -9.54 9.32 -29.08
C GLN A 107 -9.07 8.55 -27.84
N SER A 108 -9.09 9.19 -26.67
CA SER A 108 -8.71 8.54 -25.41
C SER A 108 -9.55 7.29 -25.13
N MET A 109 -10.88 7.41 -25.25
CA MET A 109 -11.81 6.30 -25.03
C MET A 109 -11.58 5.12 -25.99
N ALA A 110 -11.13 5.37 -27.21
CA ALA A 110 -10.82 4.30 -28.16
C ALA A 110 -9.60 3.48 -27.70
N VAL A 111 -8.59 4.11 -27.10
CA VAL A 111 -7.44 3.40 -26.54
C VAL A 111 -7.86 2.56 -25.34
N ASP A 112 -8.72 3.10 -24.47
CA ASP A 112 -9.22 2.35 -23.31
C ASP A 112 -10.07 1.14 -23.75
N ALA A 113 -10.97 1.30 -24.73
CA ALA A 113 -11.78 0.21 -25.28
C ALA A 113 -10.92 -0.89 -25.94
N LEU A 114 -9.89 -0.52 -26.70
CA LEU A 114 -8.93 -1.47 -27.27
C LEU A 114 -8.19 -2.24 -26.17
N GLN A 115 -7.85 -1.58 -25.06
CA GLN A 115 -7.17 -2.21 -23.95
C GLN A 115 -8.09 -3.19 -23.21
N GLU A 116 -9.32 -2.80 -22.91
CA GLU A 116 -10.32 -3.66 -22.29
C GLU A 116 -10.56 -4.94 -23.12
N ALA A 117 -10.77 -4.78 -24.44
CA ALA A 117 -10.97 -5.91 -25.33
C ALA A 117 -9.74 -6.83 -25.40
N ALA A 118 -8.53 -6.26 -25.49
CA ALA A 118 -7.30 -7.04 -25.55
C ALA A 118 -7.04 -7.83 -24.26
N GLU A 119 -7.22 -7.21 -23.09
CA GLU A 119 -7.03 -7.90 -21.81
C GLU A 119 -8.11 -8.97 -21.58
N ALA A 120 -9.37 -8.69 -21.91
CA ALA A 120 -10.45 -9.68 -21.82
C ALA A 120 -10.16 -10.90 -22.70
N TYR A 121 -9.74 -10.67 -23.94
CA TYR A 121 -9.35 -11.75 -24.86
C TYR A 121 -8.18 -12.59 -24.31
N LEU A 122 -7.13 -11.95 -23.77
CA LEU A 122 -5.99 -12.65 -23.20
C LEU A 122 -6.36 -13.48 -21.97
N VAL A 123 -7.24 -12.98 -21.10
CA VAL A 123 -7.76 -13.75 -19.96
C VAL A 123 -8.47 -15.01 -20.43
N CYS A 124 -9.40 -14.89 -21.37
CA CYS A 124 -10.11 -16.04 -21.94
C CYS A 124 -9.14 -17.03 -22.62
N LEU A 125 -8.13 -16.53 -23.33
CA LEU A 125 -7.12 -17.39 -23.98
C LEU A 125 -6.28 -18.16 -22.96
N PHE A 126 -5.89 -17.52 -21.85
CA PHE A 126 -5.13 -18.19 -20.79
C PHE A 126 -5.95 -19.19 -19.99
N ASP A 127 -7.25 -18.97 -19.81
CA ASP A 127 -8.15 -19.94 -19.17
C ASP A 127 -8.22 -21.24 -19.99
N ASP A 128 -8.40 -21.14 -21.31
CA ASP A 128 -8.40 -22.31 -22.20
C ASP A 128 -7.02 -22.98 -22.27
N ALA A 129 -5.93 -22.20 -22.32
CA ALA A 129 -4.57 -22.74 -22.32
C ALA A 129 -4.26 -23.47 -21.00
N ASN A 130 -4.80 -22.99 -19.89
CA ASN A 130 -4.70 -23.66 -18.59
C ASN A 130 -5.47 -24.99 -18.61
N MET A 131 -6.66 -25.06 -19.22
CA MET A 131 -7.39 -26.32 -19.40
C MET A 131 -6.60 -27.32 -20.25
N ALA A 132 -5.97 -26.87 -21.33
CA ALA A 132 -5.10 -27.71 -22.16
C ALA A 132 -3.87 -28.23 -21.39
N ALA A 133 -3.25 -27.39 -20.54
CA ALA A 133 -2.14 -27.81 -19.69
C ALA A 133 -2.57 -28.87 -18.66
N ILE A 134 -3.73 -28.69 -18.03
CA ILE A 134 -4.31 -29.65 -17.07
C ILE A 134 -4.66 -30.97 -17.76
N HIS A 135 -5.24 -30.92 -18.96
CA HIS A 135 -5.51 -32.11 -19.77
C HIS A 135 -4.23 -32.93 -20.05
N ALA A 136 -3.11 -32.25 -20.25
CA ALA A 136 -1.79 -32.86 -20.42
C ALA A 136 -1.06 -33.19 -19.09
N ARG A 137 -1.74 -33.18 -17.93
CA ARG A 137 -1.19 -33.44 -16.59
C ARG A 137 -0.05 -32.50 -16.18
N ARG A 138 -0.08 -31.25 -16.63
CA ARG A 138 0.88 -30.20 -16.25
C ARG A 138 0.18 -29.08 -15.47
N VAL A 139 0.99 -28.35 -14.68
CA VAL A 139 0.55 -27.13 -13.96
C VAL A 139 1.06 -25.86 -14.67
N THR A 140 2.12 -25.97 -15.47
CA THR A 140 2.72 -24.84 -16.19
C THR A 140 2.22 -24.83 -17.63
N ILE A 141 1.62 -23.70 -18.03
CA ILE A 141 1.24 -23.42 -19.42
C ILE A 141 2.49 -23.30 -20.30
N MET A 142 2.39 -23.77 -21.53
CA MET A 142 3.46 -23.76 -22.53
C MET A 142 2.95 -23.18 -23.86
N PRO A 143 3.83 -22.71 -24.76
CA PRO A 143 3.41 -22.18 -26.06
C PRO A 143 2.51 -23.14 -26.86
N LYS A 144 2.81 -24.45 -26.83
CA LYS A 144 1.99 -25.49 -27.46
C LYS A 144 0.54 -25.55 -26.97
N ASP A 145 0.27 -25.10 -25.75
CA ASP A 145 -1.10 -25.05 -25.20
C ASP A 145 -1.87 -23.90 -25.85
N LEU A 146 -1.22 -22.74 -26.04
CA LEU A 146 -1.81 -21.61 -26.76
C LEU A 146 -2.01 -21.94 -28.25
N ASP A 147 -1.04 -22.60 -28.88
CA ASP A 147 -1.14 -23.00 -30.30
C ASP A 147 -2.31 -23.97 -30.52
N LEU A 148 -2.48 -24.94 -29.61
CA LEU A 148 -3.61 -25.87 -29.63
C LEU A 148 -4.95 -25.13 -29.48
N VAL A 149 -5.04 -24.22 -28.51
CA VAL A 149 -6.27 -23.45 -28.26
C VAL A 149 -6.64 -22.58 -29.45
N ARG A 150 -5.68 -21.83 -30.02
CA ARG A 150 -5.91 -21.01 -31.22
C ARG A 150 -6.37 -21.85 -32.41
N ARG A 151 -5.76 -23.02 -32.60
CA ARG A 151 -6.17 -23.96 -33.64
C ARG A 151 -7.61 -24.46 -33.46
N ILE A 152 -8.04 -24.71 -32.23
CA ILE A 152 -9.42 -25.13 -31.93
C ILE A 152 -10.40 -23.96 -32.12
N ARG A 153 -10.02 -22.75 -31.66
CA ARG A 153 -10.82 -21.52 -31.79
C ARG A 153 -10.93 -21.00 -33.23
N ARG A 154 -10.04 -21.46 -34.13
CA ARG A 154 -9.92 -21.02 -35.53
C ARG A 154 -9.49 -19.54 -35.64
N GLU A 155 -8.58 -19.15 -34.76
CA GLU A 155 -7.89 -17.84 -34.74
C GLU A 155 -6.50 -17.92 -35.39
#